data_AF-A0A2J9EQD5-F1
#
_entry.id   AF-A0A2J9EQD5-F1
#
_cell.length_a   1.000
_cell.length_b   1.000
_cell.length_c   1.000
_cell.angle_alpha   90.00
_cell.angle_beta   90.00
_cell.angle_gamma   90.00
#
_symmetry.space_group_name_H-M   'P 1'
#
loop_
_entity.id
_entity.type
_entity.pdbx_description
1 polymer ?
#
loop_
_entity_poly.entity_id
_entity_poly.type
_entity_poly.pdbx_seq_one_letter_code
_entity_poly.pdbx_strand_id
1 'polypeptide(L)'
;MNDENAAKRNRVNLTIPFSLLEKIDAHVEKKLEDGESRDTANRSAFVMEMFKLGLRVHENKLNKDASEKTLDQKLELIAKNALMNGFIIDAIFGIMKETVDTSKVVRNEMLLDPDWPKEMKERVAGKLLEYFK
;
A
#
# COMPACT_ATOMS: atom_id res chain seq x y z
N MET A 1 -14.44 -29.79 -2.75
CA MET A 1 -13.65 -30.17 -3.95
C MET A 1 -14.06 -31.60 -4.28
N ASN A 2 -14.64 -31.86 -5.47
CA ASN A 2 -15.10 -33.20 -5.85
C ASN A 2 -13.93 -34.19 -5.92
N ASP A 3 -14.09 -35.37 -5.32
CA ASP A 3 -13.10 -36.45 -5.29
C ASP A 3 -12.66 -36.93 -6.69
N GLU A 4 -13.51 -36.73 -7.71
CA GLU A 4 -13.16 -37.02 -9.11
C GLU A 4 -12.01 -36.17 -9.67
N ASN A 5 -11.80 -34.95 -9.15
CA ASN A 5 -10.71 -34.09 -9.60
C ASN A 5 -9.37 -34.44 -8.94
N ALA A 6 -9.38 -35.11 -7.77
CA ALA A 6 -8.16 -35.54 -7.09
C ALA A 6 -7.41 -36.65 -7.85
N ALA A 7 -8.12 -37.41 -8.68
CA ALA A 7 -7.56 -38.48 -9.51
C ALA A 7 -6.86 -37.98 -10.79
N LYS A 8 -7.13 -36.74 -11.24
CA LYS A 8 -6.52 -36.15 -12.44
C LYS A 8 -5.17 -35.51 -12.09
N ARG A 9 -4.15 -36.34 -11.87
CA ARG A 9 -2.77 -35.87 -11.66
C ARG A 9 -2.10 -35.58 -13.00
N ASN A 10 -1.58 -34.37 -13.16
CA ASN A 10 -0.83 -33.96 -14.35
C ASN A 10 0.65 -33.78 -13.99
N ARG A 11 1.55 -34.27 -14.85
CA ARG A 11 2.97 -33.97 -14.76
C ARG A 11 3.26 -32.70 -15.54
N VAL A 12 4.01 -31.79 -14.94
CA VAL A 12 4.40 -30.51 -15.54
C VAL A 12 5.92 -30.48 -15.62
N ASN A 13 6.46 -30.27 -16.82
CA ASN A 13 7.89 -30.10 -17.05
C ASN A 13 8.13 -28.65 -17.48
N LEU A 14 9.04 -27.96 -16.81
CA LEU A 14 9.35 -26.55 -17.04
C LEU A 14 10.86 -26.35 -17.09
N THR A 15 11.32 -25.56 -18.04
CA THR A 15 12.71 -25.07 -18.07
C THR A 15 12.77 -23.78 -17.26
N ILE A 16 13.67 -23.74 -16.27
CA ILE A 16 13.89 -22.56 -15.44
C ILE A 16 15.35 -22.09 -15.54
N PRO A 17 15.64 -20.80 -15.36
CA PRO A 17 17.00 -20.30 -15.23
C PRO A 17 17.76 -20.97 -14.08
N PHE A 18 19.06 -21.20 -14.29
CA PHE A 18 19.93 -21.84 -13.29
C PHE A 18 19.96 -21.07 -11.95
N SER A 19 19.92 -19.75 -12.00
CA SER A 19 19.87 -18.90 -10.80
C SER A 19 18.65 -19.13 -9.90
N LEU A 20 17.54 -19.65 -10.45
CA LEU A 20 16.38 -20.06 -9.65
C LEU A 20 16.56 -21.45 -9.04
N LEU A 21 17.25 -22.34 -9.76
CA LEU A 21 17.57 -23.68 -9.26
C LEU A 21 18.46 -23.61 -8.02
N GLU A 22 19.47 -22.75 -8.02
CA GLU A 22 20.36 -22.55 -6.85
C GLU A 22 19.59 -22.13 -5.60
N LYS A 23 18.60 -21.25 -5.74
CA LYS A 23 17.73 -20.82 -4.63
C LYS A 23 16.87 -21.96 -4.13
N ILE A 24 16.30 -22.75 -5.05
CA ILE A 24 15.49 -23.94 -4.69
C ILE A 24 16.36 -24.92 -3.91
N ASP A 25 17.59 -25.17 -4.36
CA ASP A 25 18.52 -26.09 -3.70
C ASP A 25 18.88 -25.64 -2.29
N ALA A 26 19.20 -24.36 -2.10
CA ALA A 26 19.48 -23.82 -0.77
C ALA A 26 18.29 -24.00 0.20
N HIS A 27 17.05 -23.85 -0.28
CA HIS A 27 15.87 -24.06 0.55
C HIS A 27 15.61 -25.54 0.85
N VAL A 28 15.85 -26.43 -0.11
CA VAL A 28 15.70 -27.87 0.08
C VAL A 28 16.75 -28.39 1.06
N GLU A 29 18.00 -27.94 0.92
CA GLU A 29 19.10 -28.29 1.82
C GLU A 29 18.79 -27.88 3.26
N LYS A 30 18.32 -26.64 3.46
CA LYS A 30 17.90 -26.18 4.78
C LYS A 30 16.79 -27.04 5.40
N LYS A 31 15.78 -27.44 4.62
CA LYS A 31 14.72 -28.34 5.12
C LYS A 31 15.28 -29.70 5.55
N LEU A 32 16.30 -30.20 4.85
CA LEU A 32 16.98 -31.45 5.23
C LEU A 32 17.82 -31.27 6.50
N GLU A 33 18.48 -30.12 6.67
CA GLU A 33 19.19 -29.76 7.90
C GLU A 33 18.24 -29.68 9.12
N ASP A 34 17.02 -29.18 8.90
CA ASP A 34 15.95 -29.12 9.92
C ASP A 34 15.35 -30.51 10.25
N GLY A 35 15.83 -31.59 9.59
CA GLY A 35 15.43 -32.97 9.86
C GLY A 35 14.22 -33.47 9.09
N GLU A 36 13.76 -32.77 8.05
CA GLU A 36 12.69 -33.26 7.18
C GLU A 36 13.14 -34.48 6.34
N SER A 37 12.19 -35.37 6.02
CA SER A 37 12.45 -36.52 5.14
C SER A 37 12.76 -36.08 3.71
N ARG A 38 13.62 -36.81 3.02
CA ARG A 38 13.94 -36.60 1.58
C ARG A 38 12.70 -36.72 0.68
N ASP A 39 11.67 -37.43 1.14
CA ASP A 39 10.39 -37.55 0.41
C ASP A 39 9.59 -36.25 0.37
N THR A 40 9.76 -35.39 1.38
CA THR A 40 9.08 -34.08 1.48
C THR A 40 10.02 -32.92 1.14
N ALA A 41 11.29 -33.02 1.52
CA ALA A 41 12.34 -32.06 1.23
C ALA A 41 13.06 -32.41 -0.08
N ASN A 42 12.36 -32.21 -1.20
CA ASN A 42 12.94 -32.30 -2.54
C ASN A 42 12.48 -31.14 -3.44
N ARG A 43 13.22 -30.93 -4.53
CA ARG A 43 12.98 -29.85 -5.49
C ARG A 43 11.54 -29.84 -6.01
N SER A 44 10.99 -30.99 -6.36
CA SER A 44 9.65 -31.09 -6.93
C SER A 44 8.57 -30.70 -5.92
N ALA A 45 8.69 -31.18 -4.68
CA ALA A 45 7.79 -30.82 -3.59
C ALA A 45 7.85 -29.31 -3.28
N PHE A 46 9.06 -28.75 -3.19
CA PHE A 46 9.27 -27.32 -2.95
C PHE A 46 8.70 -26.45 -4.08
N VAL A 47 9.00 -26.79 -5.34
CA VAL A 47 8.48 -26.04 -6.51
C VAL A 47 6.96 -26.11 -6.57
N MET A 48 6.36 -27.27 -6.25
CA MET A 48 4.90 -27.41 -6.19
C MET A 48 4.28 -26.55 -5.09
N GLU A 49 4.94 -26.44 -3.92
CA GLU A 49 4.51 -25.56 -2.83
C GLU A 49 4.55 -24.09 -3.26
N MET A 50 5.66 -23.65 -3.87
CA MET A 50 5.82 -22.30 -4.38
C MET A 50 4.84 -21.98 -5.53
N PHE A 51 4.55 -22.95 -6.39
CA PHE A 51 3.56 -22.81 -7.45
C PHE A 51 2.15 -22.58 -6.88
N LYS A 52 1.73 -23.37 -5.89
CA LYS A 52 0.44 -23.19 -5.20
C LYS A 52 0.36 -21.82 -4.52
N LEU A 53 1.44 -21.38 -3.88
CA LEU A 53 1.52 -20.06 -3.27
C LEU A 53 1.41 -18.95 -4.33
N GLY A 54 2.13 -19.08 -5.44
CA GLY A 54 2.09 -18.15 -6.56
C GLY A 54 0.69 -17.99 -7.15
N LEU A 55 -0.03 -19.11 -7.34
CA LEU A 55 -1.44 -19.09 -7.78
C LEU A 55 -2.33 -18.34 -6.78
N ARG A 56 -2.22 -18.64 -5.48
CA ARG A 56 -2.99 -17.95 -4.43
C ARG A 56 -2.73 -16.44 -4.42
N VAL A 57 -1.47 -16.03 -4.55
CA VAL A 57 -1.10 -14.60 -4.60
C VAL A 57 -1.67 -13.94 -5.86
N HIS A 58 -1.60 -14.62 -7.01
CA HIS A 58 -2.13 -14.10 -8.26
C HIS A 58 -3.65 -13.92 -8.22
N GLU A 59 -4.40 -14.92 -7.74
CA GLU A 59 -5.85 -14.83 -7.55
C GLU A 59 -6.23 -13.73 -6.56
N ASN A 60 -5.50 -13.61 -5.45
CA ASN A 60 -5.71 -12.53 -4.48
C ASN A 60 -5.47 -11.15 -5.10
N LYS A 61 -4.49 -11.02 -6.00
CA LYS A 61 -4.25 -9.77 -6.72
C LYS A 61 -5.42 -9.45 -7.64
N LEU A 62 -5.87 -10.40 -8.45
CA LEU A 62 -7.03 -10.21 -9.34
C LEU A 62 -8.29 -9.80 -8.55
N ASN A 63 -8.54 -10.43 -7.40
CA ASN A 63 -9.67 -10.09 -6.54
C ASN A 63 -9.55 -8.70 -5.91
N LYS A 64 -8.34 -8.24 -5.59
CA LYS A 64 -8.09 -6.88 -5.08
C LYS A 64 -8.19 -5.83 -6.17
N ASP A 65 -7.66 -6.10 -7.36
CA ASP A 65 -7.71 -5.20 -8.52
C ASP A 65 -9.17 -4.95 -8.94
N ALA A 66 -10.08 -5.92 -8.76
CA ALA A 66 -11.51 -5.74 -8.97
C ALA A 66 -12.18 -4.71 -8.02
N SER A 67 -11.58 -4.44 -6.86
CA SER A 67 -12.02 -3.45 -5.89
C SER A 67 -11.13 -2.19 -5.86
N GLU A 68 -10.09 -2.14 -6.69
CA GLU A 68 -9.13 -1.05 -6.64
C GLU A 68 -9.67 0.16 -7.39
N LYS A 69 -9.88 1.26 -6.67
CA LYS A 69 -10.21 2.55 -7.28
C LYS A 69 -9.11 2.93 -8.27
N THR A 70 -9.51 3.37 -9.46
CA THR A 70 -8.56 3.85 -10.47
C THR A 70 -7.77 5.05 -9.94
N LEU A 71 -6.62 5.35 -10.55
CA LEU A 71 -5.84 6.52 -10.18
C LEU A 71 -6.69 7.80 -10.22
N ASP A 72 -7.53 7.95 -11.25
CA ASP A 72 -8.43 9.10 -11.40
C ASP A 72 -9.46 9.17 -10.26
N GLN A 73 -10.05 8.05 -9.86
CA GLN A 73 -10.97 8.02 -8.72
C GLN A 73 -10.27 8.34 -7.39
N LYS A 74 -9.01 7.93 -7.22
CA LYS A 74 -8.20 8.30 -6.06
C LYS A 74 -7.91 9.81 -6.07
N LEU A 75 -7.55 10.38 -7.21
CA LEU A 75 -7.30 11.82 -7.38
C LEU A 75 -8.56 12.65 -7.18
N GLU A 76 -9.69 12.21 -7.71
CA GLU A 76 -11.00 12.86 -7.52
C GLU A 76 -11.38 12.92 -6.03
N LEU A 77 -11.18 11.81 -5.29
CA LEU A 77 -11.43 11.77 -3.84
C LEU A 77 -10.53 12.74 -3.08
N ILE A 78 -9.23 12.81 -3.43
CA ILE A 78 -8.29 13.73 -2.80
C ILE A 78 -8.69 15.18 -3.07
N ALA A 79 -8.98 15.51 -4.34
CA ALA A 79 -9.40 16.85 -4.73
C ALA A 79 -10.71 17.27 -4.03
N LYS A 80 -11.70 16.37 -4.00
CA LYS A 80 -12.97 16.61 -3.29
C LYS A 80 -12.76 16.87 -1.81
N ASN A 81 -11.92 16.07 -1.14
CA ASN A 81 -11.63 16.26 0.28
C ASN A 81 -10.87 17.57 0.53
N ALA A 82 -9.91 17.93 -0.31
CA ALA A 82 -9.18 19.19 -0.18
C ALA A 82 -10.12 20.40 -0.30
N LEU A 83 -11.02 20.38 -1.30
CA LEU A 83 -12.01 21.45 -1.50
C LEU A 83 -13.03 21.53 -0.35
N MET A 84 -13.61 20.39 0.07
CA MET A 84 -14.56 20.39 1.18
C MET A 84 -13.93 20.88 2.48
N ASN A 85 -12.69 20.45 2.78
CA ASN A 85 -11.98 20.92 3.96
C ASN A 85 -11.73 22.44 3.88
N GLY A 86 -11.38 22.98 2.71
CA GLY A 86 -11.25 24.42 2.51
C GLY A 86 -12.55 25.17 2.86
N PHE A 87 -13.69 24.74 2.30
CA PHE A 87 -14.99 25.35 2.60
C PHE A 87 -15.39 25.24 4.08
N ILE A 88 -15.16 24.09 4.71
CA ILE A 88 -15.47 23.88 6.12
C ILE A 88 -14.60 24.80 6.99
N ILE A 89 -13.31 24.91 6.68
CA ILE A 89 -12.38 25.78 7.40
C ILE A 89 -12.83 27.25 7.27
N ASP A 90 -13.16 27.71 6.07
CA ASP A 90 -13.65 29.08 5.86
C ASP A 90 -14.95 29.36 6.60
N ALA A 91 -15.90 28.41 6.59
CA ALA A 91 -17.15 28.51 7.34
C ALA A 91 -16.91 28.57 8.86
N ILE A 92 -16.01 27.74 9.39
CA ILE A 92 -15.61 27.76 10.80
C ILE A 92 -14.98 29.11 11.14
N PHE A 93 -14.05 29.61 10.34
CA PHE A 93 -13.44 30.93 10.56
C PHE A 93 -14.47 32.06 10.52
N GLY A 94 -15.44 32.01 9.60
CA GLY A 94 -16.53 32.97 9.54
C GLY A 94 -17.37 32.99 10.82
N ILE A 95 -17.83 31.82 11.26
CA ILE A 95 -18.60 31.68 12.51
C ILE A 95 -17.75 32.13 13.71
N MET A 96 -16.48 31.73 13.76
CA MET A 96 -15.59 32.09 14.86
C MET A 96 -15.40 33.60 14.95
N LYS A 97 -15.24 34.29 13.81
CA LYS A 97 -15.08 35.75 13.79
C LYS A 97 -16.28 36.48 14.39
N GLU A 98 -17.48 35.94 14.20
CA GLU A 98 -18.73 36.56 14.68
C GLU A 98 -19.11 36.17 16.11
N THR A 99 -18.73 34.97 16.56
CA THR A 99 -19.25 34.37 17.80
C THR A 99 -18.22 34.22 18.92
N VAL A 100 -16.92 34.26 18.62
CA VAL A 100 -15.88 33.97 19.60
C VAL A 100 -15.52 35.21 20.42
N ASP A 101 -15.69 35.09 21.74
CA ASP A 101 -15.18 36.04 22.72
C ASP A 101 -13.65 35.96 22.79
N THR A 102 -12.99 36.90 22.13
CA THR A 102 -11.52 36.98 22.05
C THR A 102 -10.81 37.07 23.40
N SER A 103 -11.52 37.43 24.48
CA SER A 103 -10.97 37.45 25.84
C SER A 103 -10.81 36.06 26.46
N LYS A 104 -11.50 35.05 25.91
CA LYS A 104 -11.50 33.66 26.41
C LYS A 104 -10.73 32.68 25.51
N VAL A 105 -10.18 33.16 24.40
CA VAL A 105 -9.36 32.33 23.50
C VAL A 105 -7.96 32.23 24.05
N VAL A 106 -7.51 31.02 24.37
CA VAL A 106 -6.11 30.74 24.63
C VAL A 106 -5.36 30.93 23.32
N ARG A 107 -4.63 32.04 23.23
CA ARG A 107 -3.83 32.36 22.07
C ARG A 107 -2.60 31.46 22.07
N ASN A 108 -2.46 30.61 21.06
CA ASN A 108 -1.25 29.83 20.85
C ASN A 108 -0.11 30.80 20.44
N GLU A 109 1.00 30.84 21.19
CA GLU A 109 2.13 31.77 20.95
C GLU A 109 2.60 31.76 19.49
N MET A 110 2.62 30.60 18.83
CA MET A 110 3.05 30.49 17.43
C MET A 110 2.07 31.11 16.42
N LEU A 111 0.78 31.19 16.75
CA LEU A 111 -0.26 31.80 15.89
C LEU A 111 -0.43 33.30 16.16
N LEU A 112 0.24 33.81 17.21
CA LEU A 112 0.29 35.23 17.53
C LEU A 112 1.46 35.96 16.89
N ASP A 113 2.42 35.21 16.35
CA ASP A 113 3.52 35.78 15.60
C ASP A 113 2.96 36.52 14.37
N PRO A 114 3.12 37.85 14.29
CA PRO A 114 2.66 38.64 13.15
C PRO A 114 3.24 38.18 11.81
N ASP A 115 4.41 37.53 11.83
CA ASP A 115 5.10 37.04 10.66
C ASP A 115 4.66 35.62 10.25
N TRP A 116 3.97 34.87 11.11
CA TRP A 116 3.51 33.50 10.82
C TRP A 116 2.69 33.37 9.53
N PRO A 117 1.72 34.25 9.21
CA PRO A 117 0.98 34.18 7.95
C PRO A 117 1.87 34.38 6.72
N LYS A 118 2.93 35.20 6.84
CA LYS A 118 3.89 35.46 5.76
C LYS A 118 4.83 34.28 5.58
N GLU A 119 5.40 33.76 6.66
CA GLU A 119 6.28 32.58 6.64
C GLU A 119 5.56 31.35 6.08
N MET A 120 4.29 31.13 6.45
CA MET A 120 3.49 30.04 5.89
C MET A 120 3.24 30.21 4.40
N LYS A 121 2.93 31.43 3.93
CA LYS A 121 2.75 31.70 2.49
C LYS A 121 4.04 31.47 1.70
N GLU A 122 5.18 31.95 2.20
CA GLU A 122 6.48 31.76 1.55
C GLU A 122 6.89 30.29 1.53
N ARG A 123 6.66 29.54 2.62
CA ARG A 123 6.95 28.10 2.69
C ARG A 123 6.06 27.27 1.75
N VAL A 124 4.79 27.63 1.62
CA VAL A 124 3.88 26.96 0.67
C VAL A 124 4.27 27.30 -0.77
N ALA A 125 4.52 28.58 -1.07
CA ALA A 125 4.94 29.00 -2.41
C ALA A 125 6.27 28.36 -2.83
N GLY A 126 7.26 28.31 -1.93
CA GLY A 126 8.54 27.65 -2.18
C GLY A 126 8.38 26.17 -2.52
N LYS A 127 7.53 25.45 -1.77
CA LYS A 127 7.23 24.04 -2.08
C LYS A 127 6.48 23.88 -3.40
N LEU A 128 5.54 24.77 -3.73
CA LEU A 128 4.79 24.67 -4.99
C LEU A 128 5.69 24.89 -6.22
N LEU A 129 6.68 25.78 -6.14
CA LEU A 129 7.65 26.02 -7.21
C LEU A 129 8.52 24.80 -7.53
N GLU A 130 8.74 23.90 -6.56
CA GLU A 130 9.46 22.64 -6.80
C GLU A 130 8.68 21.70 -7.74
N TYR A 131 7.35 21.80 -7.76
CA TYR A 131 6.48 20.91 -8.53
C TYR A 131 5.85 21.57 -9.75
N PHE A 132 5.67 22.90 -9.73
CA PHE A 132 5.00 23.68 -10.77
C PHE A 132 5.88 24.90 -11.12
N LYS A 133 6.66 24.77 -12.21
CA LYS A 133 7.45 25.88 -12.78
C LYS A 133 6.58 26.82 -13.59
#